data_AF-A0AA94HSC1-F1
#
_entry.id   AF-A0AA94HSC1-F1
#
_cell.length_a   1.000
_cell.length_b   1.000
_cell.length_c   1.000
_cell.angle_alpha   90.00
_cell.angle_beta   90.00
_cell.angle_gamma   90.00
#
_symmetry.space_group_name_H-M   'P 1'
#
loop_
_entity.id
_entity.type
_entity.pdbx_description
1 polymer ?
#
loop_
_entity_poly.entity_id
_entity_poly.type
_entity_poly.pdbx_seq_one_letter_code
_entity_poly.pdbx_strand_id
1 'polypeptide(L)'
;MEAIRMHSKKKVPVIAVDEEELRTHVSEVVRQSVEETLNGLLDAEADTLCQARRYERNAERASTRAGHYERNLQTKAGTVQLKVPKLRHMPFETAIIERYRRRESSVEEALVEMYLAGVSVRRVEDITEALWGSRVSPSTISDLNQKIFERVEEWRNRPLEPKSPYIFVDGIWLKRSWGGEVQNVSVLVAIGVSTSGFREILG
;
A
#
# COMPACT_ATOMS: atom_id res chain seq x y z
N MET A 1 -71.72 15.64 15.61
CA MET A 1 -70.60 16.05 16.48
C MET A 1 -69.79 14.80 16.78
N GLU A 2 -68.50 14.66 16.53
CA GLU A 2 -67.47 15.46 15.86
C GLU A 2 -66.31 14.47 15.66
N ALA A 3 -65.80 14.33 14.43
CA ALA A 3 -64.74 13.38 14.13
C ALA A 3 -63.40 13.91 14.65
N ILE A 4 -62.82 13.25 15.67
CA ILE A 4 -61.50 13.60 16.21
C ILE A 4 -60.43 13.21 15.18
N ARG A 5 -59.99 14.20 14.39
CA ARG A 5 -58.77 14.12 13.59
C ARG A 5 -57.57 14.01 14.52
N MET A 6 -57.05 12.79 14.68
CA MET A 6 -55.72 12.57 15.24
C MET A 6 -54.68 13.19 14.32
N HIS A 7 -54.13 14.34 14.73
CA HIS A 7 -52.98 14.94 14.09
C HIS A 7 -51.75 14.08 14.39
N SER A 8 -51.33 13.30 13.39
CA SER A 8 -50.02 12.64 13.39
C SER A 8 -48.92 13.70 13.47
N LYS A 9 -48.33 13.87 14.66
CA LYS A 9 -47.08 14.64 14.82
C LYS A 9 -45.98 13.89 14.07
N LYS A 10 -45.59 14.38 12.89
CA LYS A 10 -44.34 13.98 12.24
C LYS A 10 -43.20 14.19 13.23
N LYS A 11 -42.55 13.10 13.66
CA LYS A 11 -41.25 13.15 14.35
C LYS A 11 -40.26 13.74 13.37
N VAL A 12 -39.83 14.97 13.59
CA VAL A 12 -38.66 15.54 12.91
C VAL A 12 -37.43 14.95 13.61
N PRO A 13 -36.55 14.20 12.93
CA PRO A 13 -35.31 13.75 13.55
C PRO A 13 -34.45 15.00 13.83
N VAL A 14 -34.21 15.27 15.12
CA VAL A 14 -33.48 16.47 15.60
C VAL A 14 -31.98 16.39 15.28
N ILE A 15 -31.49 15.23 14.85
CA ILE A 15 -30.11 15.03 14.40
C ILE A 15 -30.18 14.23 13.10
N ALA A 16 -29.87 14.88 11.97
CA ALA A 16 -29.54 14.20 10.73
C ALA A 16 -28.04 13.92 10.80
N VAL A 17 -27.65 12.66 10.92
CA VAL A 17 -26.25 12.26 10.79
C VAL A 17 -25.96 12.21 9.29
N ASP A 18 -25.19 13.18 8.80
CA ASP A 18 -24.63 13.11 7.47
C ASP A 18 -23.46 12.11 7.51
N GLU A 19 -23.70 10.91 6.98
CA GLU A 19 -22.69 9.84 6.97
C GLU A 19 -21.46 10.20 6.10
N GLU A 20 -21.62 11.03 5.08
CA GLU A 20 -20.51 11.49 4.23
C GLU A 20 -19.64 12.51 4.97
N GLU A 21 -20.28 13.48 5.64
CA GLU A 21 -19.59 14.48 6.47
C GLU A 21 -18.85 13.81 7.63
N LEU A 22 -19.50 12.84 8.29
CA LEU A 22 -18.90 12.08 9.38
C LEU A 22 -17.68 11.26 8.91
N ARG A 23 -17.78 10.56 7.78
CA ARG A 23 -16.67 9.79 7.20
C ARG A 23 -15.50 10.68 6.81
N THR A 24 -15.79 11.84 6.23
CA THR A 24 -14.77 12.83 5.87
C THR A 24 -14.02 13.31 7.11
N HIS A 25 -14.75 13.74 8.15
CA HIS A 25 -14.14 14.20 9.41
C HIS A 25 -13.32 13.10 10.08
N VAL A 26 -13.85 11.88 10.18
CA VAL A 26 -13.10 10.75 10.77
C VAL A 26 -11.83 10.46 9.98
N SER A 27 -11.89 10.49 8.64
CA SER A 27 -10.72 10.25 7.80
C SER A 27 -9.66 11.33 7.98
N GLU A 28 -10.06 12.59 8.10
CA GLU A 28 -9.16 13.70 8.35
C GLU A 28 -8.49 13.61 9.72
N VAL A 29 -9.24 13.27 10.77
CA VAL A 29 -8.70 13.06 12.13
C VAL A 29 -7.69 11.92 12.16
N VAL A 30 -8.00 10.80 11.49
CA VAL A 30 -7.07 9.66 11.40
C VAL A 30 -5.81 10.07 10.64
N ARG A 31 -5.93 10.77 9.50
CA ARG A 31 -4.79 11.26 8.72
C ARG A 31 -3.89 12.18 9.56
N GLN A 32 -4.47 13.13 10.28
CA GLN A 32 -3.74 14.05 11.15
C GLN A 32 -3.04 13.31 12.29
N SER A 33 -3.72 12.35 12.94
CA SER A 33 -3.14 11.57 14.02
C SER A 33 -1.95 10.70 13.55
N VAL A 34 -2.05 10.10 12.35
CA VAL A 34 -0.95 9.37 11.72
C VAL A 34 0.22 10.31 11.42
N GLU A 35 -0.05 11.49 10.87
CA GLU A 35 0.98 12.50 10.57
C GLU A 35 1.71 12.97 11.84
N GLU A 36 0.97 13.32 12.90
CA GLU A 36 1.52 13.74 14.18
C GLU A 36 2.36 12.64 14.84
N THR A 37 1.89 11.40 14.79
CA THR A 37 2.60 10.25 15.37
C THR A 37 3.90 9.98 14.62
N LEU A 38 3.88 9.95 13.28
CA LEU A 38 5.09 9.72 12.49
C LEU A 38 6.12 10.84 12.69
N ASN A 39 5.68 12.10 12.71
CA ASN A 39 6.57 13.22 12.98
C ASN A 39 7.16 13.18 14.40
N GLY A 40 6.34 12.83 15.40
CA GLY A 40 6.79 12.66 16.78
C GLY A 40 7.84 11.55 16.93
N LEU A 41 7.66 10.41 16.24
CA LEU A 41 8.62 9.32 16.25
C LEU A 41 9.95 9.72 15.57
N LEU A 42 9.91 10.45 14.44
CA LEU A 42 11.11 10.96 13.78
C LEU A 42 11.90 11.92 14.68
N ASP A 43 11.22 12.82 15.39
CA ASP A 43 11.87 13.73 16.34
C ASP A 43 12.48 12.98 17.53
N ALA A 44 11.82 11.93 18.03
CA ALA A 44 12.31 11.09 19.13
C ALA A 44 13.53 10.25 18.75
N GLU A 45 13.54 9.66 17.55
CA GLU A 45 14.71 8.94 17.02
C GLU A 45 15.89 9.89 16.84
N ALA A 46 15.63 11.11 16.36
CA ALA A 46 16.65 12.13 16.23
C ALA A 46 17.19 12.59 17.61
N ASP A 47 16.37 12.63 18.66
CA ASP A 47 16.82 12.94 20.04
C ASP A 47 17.76 11.84 20.56
N THR A 48 17.41 10.59 20.27
CA THR A 48 18.21 9.42 20.62
C THR A 48 19.57 9.43 19.90
N LEU A 49 19.57 9.70 18.60
CA LEU A 49 20.80 9.83 17.80
C LEU A 49 21.68 11.00 18.25
N CYS A 50 21.08 12.12 18.68
CA CYS A 50 21.83 13.26 19.20
C CYS A 50 22.28 13.09 20.65
N GLN A 51 21.77 12.09 21.38
CA GLN A 51 21.93 11.92 22.83
C GLN A 51 21.52 13.18 23.62
N ALA A 52 20.58 13.94 23.08
CA ALA A 52 20.11 15.19 23.66
C ALA A 52 18.81 15.63 22.98
N ARG A 53 17.89 16.16 23.78
CA ARG A 53 16.66 16.77 23.27
C ARG A 53 16.95 18.09 22.56
N ARG A 54 15.97 18.54 21.78
CA ARG A 54 15.99 19.86 21.16
C ARG A 54 16.21 20.96 22.21
N TYR A 55 17.23 21.80 21.97
CA TYR A 55 17.69 22.89 22.86
C TYR A 55 18.26 22.46 24.21
N GLU A 56 18.35 21.17 24.51
CA GLU A 56 19.02 20.70 25.71
C GLU A 56 20.52 21.02 25.65
N ARG A 57 21.11 21.37 26.78
CA ARG A 57 22.57 21.57 26.89
C ARG A 57 23.17 20.29 27.43
N ASN A 58 23.74 19.47 26.54
CA ASN A 58 24.50 18.29 26.89
C ASN A 58 25.90 18.41 26.30
N ALA A 59 26.94 18.28 27.14
CA ALA A 59 28.33 18.31 26.73
C ALA A 59 28.72 17.04 25.93
N GLU A 60 28.02 15.93 26.14
CA GLU A 60 28.25 14.66 25.46
C GLU A 60 27.42 14.49 24.18
N ARG A 61 26.74 15.55 23.68
CA ARG A 61 25.89 15.38 22.49
C ARG A 61 26.68 14.95 21.26
N ALA A 62 26.11 14.01 20.51
CA ALA A 62 26.72 13.53 19.27
C ALA A 62 26.49 14.48 18.09
N SER A 63 25.35 15.20 18.06
CA SER A 63 25.03 16.12 16.96
C SER A 63 24.01 17.19 17.38
N THR A 64 23.76 18.15 16.49
CA THR A 64 22.76 19.21 16.67
C THR A 64 21.75 19.24 15.52
N ARG A 65 20.53 19.71 15.82
CA ARG A 65 19.47 19.90 14.82
C ARG A 65 19.81 21.01 13.84
N ALA A 66 19.55 20.77 12.56
CA ALA A 66 19.74 21.68 11.43
C ALA A 66 18.40 22.02 10.74
N GLY A 67 17.29 21.97 11.49
CA GLY A 67 15.94 22.09 10.96
C GLY A 67 15.43 20.76 10.39
N HIS A 68 14.48 20.86 9.46
CA HIS A 68 13.81 19.72 8.84
C HIS A 68 13.75 19.90 7.32
N TYR A 69 13.51 18.84 6.57
CA TYR A 69 12.93 18.95 5.22
C TYR A 69 11.58 18.26 5.20
N GLU A 70 10.71 18.74 4.33
CA GLU A 70 9.38 18.17 4.16
C GLU A 70 9.37 17.15 3.03
N ARG A 71 8.67 16.03 3.23
CA ARG A 71 8.33 15.08 2.17
C ARG A 71 6.94 14.50 2.41
N ASN A 72 6.25 14.15 1.33
CA ASN A 72 4.96 13.48 1.41
C ASN A 72 5.15 11.96 1.46
N LEU A 73 4.34 11.29 2.27
CA LEU A 73 4.23 9.82 2.34
C LEU A 73 2.77 9.42 2.11
N GLN A 74 2.53 8.50 1.19
CA GLN A 74 1.21 7.92 0.97
C GLN A 74 0.99 6.78 1.96
N THR A 75 -0.06 6.89 2.76
CA THR A 75 -0.49 5.89 3.76
C THR A 75 -1.92 5.46 3.47
N LYS A 76 -2.41 4.43 4.17
CA LYS A 76 -3.84 4.06 4.09
C LYS A 76 -4.80 5.17 4.49
N ALA A 77 -4.39 6.06 5.40
CA ALA A 77 -5.17 7.20 5.85
C ALA A 77 -5.12 8.40 4.87
N GLY A 78 -4.42 8.24 3.73
CA GLY A 78 -4.18 9.30 2.76
C GLY A 78 -2.74 9.82 2.80
N THR A 79 -2.52 10.94 2.12
CA THR A 79 -1.18 11.57 2.06
C THR A 79 -0.89 12.34 3.36
N VAL A 80 0.22 12.01 4.00
CA VAL A 80 0.73 12.69 5.21
C VAL A 80 1.99 13.47 4.91
N GLN A 81 2.17 14.61 5.56
CA GLN A 81 3.35 15.45 5.42
C GLN A 81 4.37 15.13 6.53
N LEU A 82 5.52 14.57 6.12
CA LEU A 82 6.61 14.25 7.04
C LEU A 82 7.59 15.42 7.13
N LYS A 83 7.94 15.80 8.36
CA LYS A 83 9.01 16.75 8.70
C LYS A 83 10.21 15.93 9.14
N VAL A 84 11.07 15.57 8.19
CA VAL A 84 12.23 14.72 8.47
C VAL A 84 13.37 15.57 9.07
N PRO A 85 13.87 15.25 10.27
CA PRO A 85 14.95 15.99 10.92
C PRO A 85 16.23 16.00 10.09
N LYS A 86 16.93 17.14 10.09
CA LYS A 86 18.31 17.27 9.62
C LYS A 86 19.25 17.38 10.80
N LEU A 87 20.34 16.63 10.80
CA LEU A 87 21.40 16.72 11.79
C LEU A 87 22.63 17.39 11.16
N ARG A 88 23.39 18.19 11.92
CA ARG A 88 24.53 18.96 11.39
C ARG A 88 25.76 18.11 11.09
N HIS A 89 26.07 17.17 11.97
CA HIS A 89 27.34 16.44 11.96
C HIS A 89 27.23 14.98 11.53
N MET A 90 26.02 14.52 11.20
CA MET A 90 25.77 13.14 10.74
C MET A 90 24.51 13.09 9.87
N PRO A 91 24.38 12.09 8.97
CA PRO A 91 23.11 11.85 8.29
C PRO A 91 22.04 11.38 9.30
N PHE A 92 20.80 11.77 9.07
CA PHE A 92 19.65 11.22 9.78
C PHE A 92 19.10 10.04 8.96
N GLU A 93 19.39 8.82 9.42
CA GLU A 93 18.84 7.58 8.88
C GLU A 93 17.85 7.02 9.90
N THR A 94 16.61 6.83 9.47
CA THR A 94 15.51 6.40 10.35
C THR A 94 15.09 4.98 10.00
N ALA A 95 14.93 4.15 11.03
CA ALA A 95 14.34 2.82 10.87
C ALA A 95 12.80 2.86 10.76
N ILE A 96 12.18 3.99 11.12
CA ILE A 96 10.72 4.18 11.10
C ILE A 96 10.22 4.28 9.65
N ILE A 97 10.94 5.01 8.79
CA ILE A 97 10.54 5.24 7.40
C ILE A 97 11.76 5.27 6.48
N GLU A 98 11.92 4.24 5.66
CA GLU A 98 13.03 4.14 4.70
C GLU A 98 13.27 5.43 3.88
N ARG A 99 14.53 5.71 3.61
CA ARG A 99 14.94 6.89 2.84
C ARG A 99 14.39 6.80 1.42
N TYR A 100 13.82 7.89 0.93
CA TYR A 100 13.15 8.00 -0.38
C TYR A 100 11.88 7.17 -0.58
N ARG A 101 11.45 6.37 0.40
CA ARG A 101 10.18 5.67 0.34
C ARG A 101 9.03 6.67 0.28
N ARG A 102 8.15 6.50 -0.70
CA ARG A 102 7.00 7.39 -0.98
C ARG A 102 5.65 6.77 -0.60
N ARG A 103 5.60 5.46 -0.32
CA ARG A 103 4.38 4.71 0.00
C ARG A 103 4.62 3.72 1.14
N GLU A 104 3.61 3.50 1.97
CA GLU A 104 3.60 2.45 2.99
C GLU A 104 3.57 1.04 2.34
N SER A 105 4.20 0.03 2.96
CA SER A 105 4.24 -1.36 2.45
C SER A 105 2.86 -1.93 2.17
N SER A 106 1.89 -1.61 3.02
CA SER A 106 0.53 -2.13 2.92
C SER A 106 -0.23 -1.55 1.71
N VAL A 107 0.16 -0.37 1.20
CA VAL A 107 -0.35 0.21 -0.04
C VAL A 107 0.27 -0.49 -1.24
N GLU A 108 1.57 -0.80 -1.18
CA GLU A 108 2.28 -1.56 -2.21
C GLU A 108 1.71 -2.98 -2.37
N GLU A 109 1.40 -3.65 -1.27
CA GLU A 109 0.74 -4.97 -1.26
C GLU A 109 -0.65 -4.92 -1.90
N ALA A 110 -1.48 -3.93 -1.56
CA ALA A 110 -2.81 -3.78 -2.15
C ALA A 110 -2.74 -3.50 -3.68
N LEU A 111 -1.76 -2.70 -4.12
CA LEU A 111 -1.53 -2.44 -5.55
C LEU A 111 -1.15 -3.71 -6.31
N VAL A 112 -0.30 -4.53 -5.71
CA VAL A 112 0.12 -5.83 -6.22
C VAL A 112 -1.07 -6.79 -6.29
N GLU A 113 -1.87 -6.87 -5.23
CA GLU A 113 -3.04 -7.75 -5.16
C GLU A 113 -4.07 -7.38 -6.24
N MET A 114 -4.34 -6.08 -6.44
CA MET A 114 -5.22 -5.62 -7.53
C MET A 114 -4.70 -6.05 -8.91
N TYR A 115 -3.39 -5.95 -9.14
CA TYR A 115 -2.79 -6.40 -10.40
C TYR A 115 -2.93 -7.92 -10.59
N LEU A 116 -2.66 -8.71 -9.55
CA LEU A 116 -2.83 -10.17 -9.58
C LEU A 116 -4.29 -10.60 -9.76
N ALA A 117 -5.25 -9.81 -9.24
CA ALA A 117 -6.67 -10.00 -9.46
C ALA A 117 -7.15 -9.59 -10.88
N GLY A 118 -6.25 -9.13 -11.75
CA GLY A 118 -6.56 -8.78 -13.13
C GLY A 118 -7.11 -7.35 -13.32
N VAL A 119 -6.96 -6.47 -12.32
CA VAL A 119 -7.30 -5.06 -12.49
C VAL A 119 -6.29 -4.40 -13.41
N SER A 120 -6.77 -3.75 -14.48
CA SER A 120 -5.88 -3.09 -15.44
C SER A 120 -5.12 -1.93 -14.77
N VAL A 121 -3.89 -1.70 -15.19
CA VAL A 121 -3.01 -0.66 -14.60
C VAL A 121 -3.66 0.73 -14.59
N ARG A 122 -4.42 1.08 -15.66
CA ARG A 122 -5.18 2.33 -15.72
C ARG A 122 -6.30 2.38 -14.68
N ARG A 123 -7.00 1.26 -14.46
CA ARG A 123 -8.06 1.18 -13.46
C ARG A 123 -7.49 1.21 -12.03
N VAL A 124 -6.29 0.68 -11.81
CA VAL A 124 -5.59 0.83 -10.54
C VAL A 124 -5.28 2.30 -10.26
N GLU A 125 -4.84 3.06 -11.28
CA GLU A 125 -4.62 4.51 -11.16
C GLU A 125 -5.90 5.24 -10.70
N ASP A 126 -7.03 4.99 -11.36
CA ASP A 126 -8.33 5.58 -10.99
C ASP A 126 -8.76 5.21 -9.56
N ILE A 127 -8.59 3.94 -9.18
CA ILE A 127 -8.91 3.45 -7.83
C ILE A 127 -8.03 4.13 -6.78
N THR A 128 -6.73 4.29 -7.06
CA THR A 128 -5.80 4.94 -6.12
C THR A 128 -6.11 6.41 -5.90
N GLU A 129 -6.54 7.11 -6.95
CA GLU A 129 -7.00 8.49 -6.84
C GLU A 129 -8.26 8.58 -5.99
N ALA A 130 -9.25 7.72 -6.24
CA ALA A 130 -10.50 7.72 -5.51
C ALA A 130 -10.35 7.34 -4.02
N LEU A 131 -9.50 6.36 -3.70
CA LEU A 131 -9.34 5.86 -2.34
C LEU A 131 -8.33 6.65 -1.50
N TRP A 132 -7.26 7.16 -2.11
CA TRP A 132 -6.14 7.77 -1.38
C TRP A 132 -5.85 9.22 -1.77
N GLY A 133 -6.65 9.80 -2.67
CA GLY A 133 -6.48 11.18 -3.13
C GLY A 133 -5.20 11.40 -3.95
N SER A 134 -4.56 10.32 -4.41
CA SER A 134 -3.27 10.39 -5.09
C SER A 134 -3.13 9.30 -6.15
N ARG A 135 -2.78 9.71 -7.38
CA ARG A 135 -2.56 8.79 -8.49
C ARG A 135 -1.25 8.03 -8.35
N VAL A 136 -1.31 6.74 -8.67
CA VAL A 136 -0.13 5.89 -8.86
C VAL A 136 0.11 5.71 -10.35
N SER A 137 1.30 6.08 -10.83
CA SER A 137 1.61 5.97 -12.25
C SER A 137 1.72 4.50 -12.69
N PRO A 138 1.38 4.19 -13.96
CA PRO A 138 1.54 2.87 -14.53
C PRO A 138 2.95 2.29 -14.41
N SER A 139 3.97 3.15 -14.55
CA SER A 139 5.37 2.76 -14.38
C SER A 139 5.64 2.25 -12.98
N THR A 140 5.10 2.88 -11.93
CA THR A 140 5.37 2.41 -10.56
C THR A 140 4.69 1.08 -10.25
N ILE A 141 3.50 0.83 -10.82
CA ILE A 141 2.83 -0.47 -10.69
C ILE A 141 3.67 -1.55 -11.40
N SER A 142 4.22 -1.23 -12.58
CA SER A 142 5.14 -2.12 -13.29
C SER A 142 6.40 -2.43 -12.47
N ASP A 143 7.03 -1.43 -11.86
CA ASP A 143 8.23 -1.60 -11.03
C ASP A 143 7.95 -2.43 -9.78
N LEU A 144 6.79 -2.24 -9.14
CA LEU A 144 6.34 -3.04 -8.00
C LEU A 144 6.13 -4.52 -8.40
N ASN A 145 5.49 -4.76 -9.54
CA ASN A 145 5.30 -6.10 -10.07
C ASN A 145 6.63 -6.76 -10.48
N GLN A 146 7.64 -5.97 -10.85
CA GLN A 146 8.94 -6.51 -11.21
C GLN A 146 9.62 -7.27 -10.07
N LYS A 147 9.44 -6.80 -8.82
CA LYS A 147 9.93 -7.49 -7.63
C LYS A 147 9.27 -8.86 -7.41
N ILE A 148 8.05 -9.05 -7.90
CA ILE A 148 7.32 -10.32 -7.78
C ILE A 148 7.79 -11.31 -8.84
N PHE A 149 8.19 -10.82 -10.02
CA PHE A 149 8.69 -11.69 -11.08
C PHE A 149 9.90 -12.51 -10.61
N GLU A 150 10.77 -11.96 -9.77
CA GLU A 150 11.88 -12.73 -9.17
C GLU A 150 11.36 -13.95 -8.40
N ARG A 151 10.33 -13.74 -7.56
CA ARG A 151 9.72 -14.81 -6.75
C ARG A 151 8.90 -15.81 -7.58
N VAL A 152 8.28 -15.34 -8.66
CA VAL A 152 7.60 -16.21 -9.65
C VAL A 152 8.62 -17.07 -10.39
N GLU A 153 9.79 -16.51 -10.73
CA GLU A 153 10.85 -17.23 -11.42
C GLU A 153 11.52 -18.26 -10.50
N GLU A 154 11.76 -17.92 -9.23
CA GLU A 154 12.16 -18.87 -8.19
C GLU A 154 11.15 -20.01 -8.05
N TRP A 155 9.86 -19.68 -7.99
CA TRP A 155 8.79 -20.68 -7.90
C TRP A 155 8.73 -21.57 -9.16
N ARG A 156 8.90 -21.01 -10.36
CA ARG A 156 8.95 -21.76 -11.63
C ARG A 156 10.13 -22.72 -11.72
N ASN A 157 11.28 -22.33 -11.18
CA ASN A 157 12.51 -23.12 -11.24
C ASN A 157 12.72 -23.98 -9.98
N ARG A 158 11.74 -24.02 -9.07
CA ARG A 158 11.83 -24.83 -7.86
C ARG A 158 11.93 -26.33 -8.20
N PRO A 159 12.69 -27.12 -7.41
CA PRO A 159 12.67 -28.57 -7.57
C PRO A 159 11.25 -29.09 -7.32
N LEU A 160 10.75 -29.90 -8.25
CA LEU A 160 9.46 -30.56 -8.09
C LEU A 160 9.62 -31.76 -7.16
N GLU A 161 8.64 -31.98 -6.29
CA GLU A 161 8.67 -33.16 -5.44
C GLU A 161 8.50 -34.45 -6.26
N PRO A 162 9.31 -35.49 -5.99
CA PRO A 162 9.20 -36.74 -6.70
C PRO A 162 8.01 -37.51 -6.15
N LYS A 163 6.82 -37.33 -6.75
CA LYS A 163 5.66 -38.27 -6.85
C LYS A 163 4.34 -37.53 -7.14
N SER A 164 4.16 -37.05 -8.37
CA SER A 164 2.81 -36.81 -8.90
C SER A 164 2.34 -38.06 -9.66
N PRO A 165 1.48 -38.93 -9.10
CA PRO A 165 0.92 -40.07 -9.84
C PRO A 165 0.23 -39.70 -11.16
N TYR A 166 -0.29 -38.46 -11.27
CA TYR A 166 -0.87 -37.94 -12.50
C TYR A 166 -0.41 -36.50 -12.74
N ILE A 167 -0.23 -36.13 -14.02
CA ILE A 167 0.03 -34.77 -14.46
C ILE A 167 -0.94 -34.45 -15.60
N PHE A 168 -1.61 -33.31 -15.49
CA PHE A 168 -2.42 -32.71 -16.54
C PHE A 168 -1.66 -31.53 -17.14
N VAL A 169 -1.76 -31.35 -18.45
CA VAL A 169 -1.24 -30.17 -19.13
C VAL A 169 -2.39 -29.52 -19.89
N ASP A 170 -2.61 -28.24 -19.64
CA ASP A 170 -3.61 -27.42 -20.32
C ASP A 170 -2.94 -26.22 -20.99
N GLY A 171 -3.61 -25.60 -21.97
CA GLY A 171 -3.07 -24.51 -22.76
C GLY A 171 -4.09 -23.40 -23.03
N ILE A 172 -3.67 -22.16 -22.82
CA ILE A 172 -4.47 -20.96 -23.12
C ILE A 172 -3.76 -20.16 -24.21
N TRP A 173 -4.52 -19.70 -25.21
CA TRP A 173 -4.00 -18.85 -26.28
C TRP A 173 -4.13 -17.38 -25.91
N LEU A 174 -3.02 -16.66 -25.91
CA LEU A 174 -2.96 -15.23 -25.60
C LEU A 174 -2.33 -14.45 -26.75
N LYS A 175 -2.87 -13.27 -27.06
CA LYS A 175 -2.23 -12.34 -27.99
C LYS A 175 -1.08 -11.63 -27.28
N ARG A 176 0.14 -11.77 -27.82
CA ARG A 176 1.35 -11.11 -27.30
C ARG A 176 2.07 -10.39 -28.43
N SER A 177 2.67 -9.24 -28.11
CA SER A 177 3.59 -8.58 -29.03
C SER A 177 4.97 -9.25 -28.92
N TRP A 178 5.49 -9.71 -30.04
CA TRP A 178 6.82 -10.32 -30.15
C TRP A 178 7.49 -9.80 -31.41
N GLY A 179 8.70 -9.22 -31.30
CA GLY A 179 9.44 -8.73 -32.46
C GLY A 179 8.75 -7.61 -33.27
N GLY A 180 7.81 -6.87 -32.66
CA GLY A 180 7.05 -5.81 -33.32
C GLY A 180 5.70 -6.22 -33.91
N GLU A 181 5.36 -7.51 -33.89
CA GLU A 181 4.08 -8.02 -34.37
C GLU A 181 3.26 -8.64 -33.24
N VAL A 182 1.93 -8.60 -33.37
CA VAL A 182 1.03 -9.27 -32.43
C VAL A 182 0.77 -10.68 -32.93
N GLN A 183 1.17 -11.68 -32.14
CA GLN A 183 1.04 -13.09 -32.46
C GLN A 183 0.25 -13.82 -31.37
N ASN A 184 -0.39 -14.93 -31.75
CA ASN A 184 -1.00 -15.84 -30.78
C ASN A 184 0.11 -16.71 -30.17
N VAL A 185 0.26 -16.62 -28.87
CA VAL A 185 1.21 -17.42 -28.08
C VAL A 185 0.39 -18.37 -27.20
N SER A 186 0.75 -19.65 -27.21
CA SER A 186 0.20 -20.62 -26.28
C SER A 186 0.96 -20.54 -24.95
N VAL A 187 0.20 -20.40 -23.86
CA VAL A 187 0.70 -20.54 -22.50
C VAL A 187 0.24 -21.89 -21.99
N LEU A 188 1.20 -22.77 -21.68
CA LEU A 188 0.93 -24.10 -21.12
C LEU A 188 1.01 -24.04 -19.60
N VAL A 189 0.15 -24.80 -18.93
CA VAL A 189 0.13 -24.95 -17.48
C VAL A 189 0.12 -26.43 -17.13
N ALA A 190 1.09 -26.87 -16.35
CA ALA A 190 1.17 -28.22 -15.82
C ALA A 190 0.58 -28.30 -14.40
N ILE A 191 -0.32 -29.26 -14.18
CA ILE A 191 -1.00 -29.49 -12.90
C ILE A 191 -0.71 -30.93 -12.45
N GLY A 192 -0.02 -31.09 -11.33
CA GLY A 192 0.25 -32.37 -10.69
C GLY A 192 -0.87 -32.76 -9.72
N VAL A 193 -1.08 -34.05 -9.54
CA VAL A 193 -1.90 -34.60 -8.45
C VAL A 193 -0.96 -35.34 -7.50
N SER A 194 -0.90 -34.90 -6.24
CA SER A 194 -0.08 -35.53 -5.21
C SER A 194 -0.57 -36.94 -4.87
N THR A 195 0.25 -37.72 -4.17
CA THR A 195 -0.15 -39.04 -3.63
C THR A 195 -1.31 -38.97 -2.64
N SER A 196 -1.53 -37.82 -2.01
CA SER A 196 -2.68 -37.54 -1.15
C SER A 196 -3.93 -37.07 -1.90
N GLY A 197 -3.85 -36.93 -3.23
CA GLY A 197 -4.98 -36.57 -4.10
C GLY A 197 -5.20 -35.07 -4.28
N PHE A 198 -4.30 -34.21 -3.78
CA PHE A 198 -4.41 -32.76 -3.96
C PHE A 198 -3.80 -32.30 -5.28
N ARG A 199 -4.41 -31.30 -5.91
CA ARG A 199 -3.89 -30.69 -7.13
C ARG A 199 -2.92 -29.57 -6.81
N GLU A 200 -1.80 -29.52 -7.54
CA GLU A 200 -0.80 -28.47 -7.42
C GLU A 200 -0.36 -28.00 -8.81
N ILE A 201 -0.05 -26.71 -8.94
CA ILE A 201 0.50 -26.16 -10.19
C ILE A 201 2.02 -26.39 -10.19
N LEU A 202 2.52 -27.09 -11.20
CA LEU A 202 3.93 -27.46 -11.34
C LEU A 202 4.74 -26.41 -12.11
N GLY A 203 4.12 -25.75 -13.09
CA GLY A 203 4.77 -24.72 -13.91
C GLY A 203 4.00 -24.37 -15.17
#